data_AF-A0A923FTY5-F1
#
_entry.id   AF-A0A923FTY5-F1
#
_cell.length_a   1.000
_cell.length_b   1.000
_cell.length_c   1.000
_cell.angle_alpha   90.00
_cell.angle_beta   90.00
_cell.angle_gamma   90.00
#
_symmetry.space_group_name_H-M   'P 1'
#
loop_
_entity.id
_entity.type
_entity.pdbx_description
1 polymer ?
#
loop_
_entity_poly.entity_id
_entity_poly.type
_entity_poly.pdbx_seq_one_letter_code
_entity_poly.pdbx_strand_id
1 'polypeptide(L)'
;MKTAISLGLLAVALSGCGNIAAVKSFNTPYGSPTAGDTARLRVIANGMVRAVPGKDCVDWYSPGAGVIAVPQKGFADRNGESLGMPTGAAVAQGDVVSEVLVPAGKPFTLHFLDGGRTSYNSVTNCLGMFYFVPQKGADYEVVMRGYSGCGVKLQQLGLDQPVQATKAEYCSAIANF
;
A
#
# COMPACT_ATOMS: atom_id res chain seq x y z
N MET A 1 -15.12 54.44 -9.99
CA MET A 1 -14.46 53.18 -10.42
C MET A 1 -13.78 52.54 -9.21
N LYS A 2 -14.48 51.67 -8.46
CA LYS A 2 -13.87 50.90 -7.34
C LYS A 2 -14.65 49.61 -7.13
N THR A 3 -14.36 48.63 -7.96
CA THR A 3 -14.86 47.25 -7.82
C THR A 3 -13.82 46.33 -8.44
N ALA A 4 -13.61 45.17 -7.83
CA ALA A 4 -12.74 44.07 -8.28
C ALA A 4 -11.26 44.11 -7.85
N ILE A 5 -10.97 44.20 -6.54
CA ILE A 5 -9.70 43.70 -5.99
C ILE A 5 -10.00 42.93 -4.69
N SER A 6 -10.82 41.88 -4.77
CA SER A 6 -11.09 41.04 -3.58
C SER A 6 -11.33 39.57 -3.88
N LEU A 7 -11.46 39.16 -5.16
CA LEU A 7 -11.66 37.74 -5.53
C LEU A 7 -10.36 36.98 -5.84
N GLY A 8 -9.22 37.66 -6.02
CA GLY A 8 -7.96 37.00 -6.40
C GLY A 8 -7.23 36.32 -5.23
N LEU A 9 -7.38 36.81 -3.99
CA LEU A 9 -6.63 36.30 -2.84
C LEU A 9 -7.21 35.00 -2.25
N LEU A 10 -8.48 34.67 -2.54
CA LEU A 10 -9.09 33.44 -2.01
C LEU A 10 -8.74 32.19 -2.82
N ALA A 11 -8.29 32.33 -4.07
CA ALA A 11 -7.98 31.21 -4.95
C ALA A 11 -6.60 30.56 -4.66
N VAL A 12 -5.69 31.29 -4.02
CA VAL A 12 -4.32 30.79 -3.73
C VAL A 12 -4.26 29.92 -2.47
N ALA A 13 -5.30 29.93 -1.64
CA ALA A 13 -5.35 29.14 -0.40
C ALA A 13 -5.81 27.67 -0.61
N LEU A 14 -6.37 27.32 -1.78
CA LEU A 14 -6.92 25.98 -2.03
C LEU A 14 -5.98 25.01 -2.77
N SER A 15 -4.83 25.48 -3.29
CA SER A 15 -3.89 24.62 -4.02
C SER A 15 -3.00 23.74 -3.10
N GLY A 16 -3.13 23.87 -1.77
CA GLY A 16 -2.33 23.11 -0.80
C GLY A 16 -2.90 21.77 -0.34
N CYS A 17 -4.18 21.46 -0.62
CA CYS A 17 -4.83 20.27 -0.03
C CYS A 17 -4.57 18.96 -0.79
N GLY A 18 -4.12 19.01 -2.04
CA GLY A 18 -3.85 17.81 -2.85
C GLY A 18 -2.66 16.97 -2.35
N ASN A 19 -1.74 17.58 -1.60
CA ASN A 19 -0.50 16.93 -1.14
C ASN A 19 -0.64 16.29 0.26
N ILE A 20 -1.70 16.65 1.00
CA ILE A 20 -1.87 16.20 2.39
C ILE A 20 -2.14 14.69 2.44
N ALA A 21 -2.88 14.12 1.50
CA ALA A 21 -3.29 12.71 1.58
C ALA A 21 -2.16 11.73 1.27
N ALA A 22 -1.28 12.00 0.29
CA ALA A 22 -0.14 11.14 0.07
C ALA A 22 0.85 11.22 1.22
N VAL A 23 1.20 12.42 1.69
CA VAL A 23 2.03 12.59 2.90
C VAL A 23 1.39 11.90 4.12
N LYS A 24 0.07 12.00 4.25
CA LYS A 24 -0.67 11.27 5.30
C LYS A 24 -0.57 9.76 5.12
N SER A 25 -0.63 9.23 3.91
CA SER A 25 -0.54 7.79 3.65
C SER A 25 0.80 7.18 4.06
N PHE A 26 1.88 7.97 4.07
CA PHE A 26 3.19 7.57 4.59
C PHE A 26 3.23 7.59 6.13
N ASN A 27 2.39 8.41 6.75
CA ASN A 27 2.35 8.64 8.20
C ASN A 27 1.10 8.06 8.88
N THR A 28 0.33 7.24 8.17
CA THR A 28 -0.88 6.58 8.70
C THR A 28 -0.72 5.08 8.53
N PRO A 29 -0.86 4.29 9.61
CA PRO A 29 -0.85 2.84 9.49
C PRO A 29 -2.13 2.38 8.82
N TYR A 30 -2.04 1.30 8.05
CA TYR A 30 -3.18 0.67 7.43
C TYR A 30 -4.25 0.31 8.48
N GLY A 31 -5.49 0.66 8.18
CA GLY A 31 -6.64 0.42 9.05
C GLY A 31 -7.29 -0.93 8.72
N SER A 32 -6.95 -1.97 9.49
CA SER A 32 -7.65 -3.26 9.38
C SER A 32 -9.17 -3.11 9.58
N PRO A 33 -10.01 -3.81 8.80
CA PRO A 33 -11.45 -3.76 8.97
C PRO A 33 -11.87 -4.22 10.38
N THR A 34 -12.77 -3.47 11.02
CA THR A 34 -13.32 -3.79 12.34
C THR A 34 -14.66 -4.53 12.27
N ALA A 35 -15.25 -4.64 11.07
CA ALA A 35 -16.52 -5.29 10.82
C ALA A 35 -16.59 -5.87 9.39
N GLY A 36 -17.49 -6.84 9.19
CA GLY A 36 -17.71 -7.52 7.92
C GLY A 36 -16.84 -8.75 7.71
N ASP A 37 -16.95 -9.35 6.53
CA ASP A 37 -16.16 -10.52 6.16
C ASP A 37 -14.71 -10.12 5.87
N THR A 38 -13.76 -10.84 6.48
CA THR A 38 -12.33 -10.57 6.37
C THR A 38 -11.54 -11.78 5.87
N ALA A 39 -10.36 -11.49 5.34
CA ALA A 39 -9.27 -12.43 5.10
C ALA A 39 -8.03 -11.99 5.89
N ARG A 40 -7.02 -12.84 6.02
CA ARG A 40 -5.72 -12.47 6.59
C ARG A 40 -4.69 -12.31 5.48
N LEU A 41 -3.85 -11.29 5.58
CA LEU A 41 -2.76 -11.05 4.64
C LEU A 41 -1.45 -10.92 5.41
N ARG A 42 -0.49 -11.79 5.09
CA ARG A 42 0.92 -11.62 5.47
C ARG A 42 1.64 -10.86 4.36
N VAL A 43 2.27 -9.76 4.73
CA VAL A 43 3.16 -8.98 3.88
C VAL A 43 4.59 -9.25 4.32
N ILE A 44 5.44 -9.68 3.39
CA ILE A 44 6.89 -9.81 3.56
C ILE A 44 7.54 -8.87 2.54
N ALA A 45 8.24 -7.84 2.99
CA ALA A 45 8.76 -6.82 2.08
C ALA A 45 10.08 -6.20 2.50
N ASN A 46 10.92 -5.86 1.52
CA ASN A 46 12.17 -5.10 1.72
C ASN A 46 12.03 -3.61 1.38
N GLY A 47 10.80 -3.15 1.19
CA GLY A 47 10.43 -1.79 0.87
C GLY A 47 9.09 -1.45 1.51
N MET A 48 8.60 -0.24 1.27
CA MET A 48 7.33 0.21 1.78
C MET A 48 6.17 -0.43 1.03
N VAL A 49 5.26 -1.04 1.78
CA VAL A 49 3.99 -1.56 1.32
C VAL A 49 2.86 -0.74 1.93
N ARG A 50 2.06 -0.14 1.06
CA ARG A 50 0.82 0.54 1.41
C ARG A 50 -0.36 -0.19 0.81
N ALA A 51 -1.53 -0.04 1.42
CA ALA A 51 -2.75 -0.65 0.94
C ALA A 51 -3.92 0.32 0.89
N VAL A 52 -4.87 0.02 0.01
CA VAL A 52 -6.15 0.71 -0.12
C VAL A 52 -7.26 -0.33 -0.08
N PRO A 53 -8.02 -0.43 1.03
CA PRO A 53 -9.07 -1.42 1.16
C PRO A 53 -10.31 -1.04 0.34
N GLY A 54 -10.90 -2.03 -0.35
CA GLY A 54 -12.18 -1.86 -1.05
C GLY A 54 -12.09 -1.21 -2.42
N LYS A 55 -10.89 -0.98 -2.96
CA LYS A 55 -10.65 -0.39 -4.29
C LYS A 55 -9.67 -1.21 -5.11
N ASP A 56 -9.82 -1.14 -6.43
CA ASP A 56 -8.98 -1.74 -7.46
C ASP A 56 -7.93 -0.76 -8.02
N CYS A 57 -7.93 0.47 -7.50
CA CYS A 57 -7.00 1.53 -7.83
C CYS A 57 -6.45 2.18 -6.55
N VAL A 58 -5.33 2.87 -6.69
CA VAL A 58 -4.66 3.56 -5.59
C VAL A 58 -5.35 4.89 -5.31
N ASP A 59 -5.92 5.02 -4.10
CA ASP A 59 -6.54 6.24 -3.59
C ASP A 59 -6.24 6.40 -2.09
N TRP A 60 -5.31 7.32 -1.78
CA TRP A 60 -4.87 7.62 -0.42
C TRP A 60 -5.90 8.36 0.44
N TYR A 61 -6.97 8.86 -0.18
CA TYR A 61 -8.06 9.52 0.54
C TYR A 61 -9.08 8.51 1.08
N SER A 62 -9.00 7.25 0.64
CA SER A 62 -9.93 6.21 1.07
C SER A 62 -9.74 5.84 2.56
N PRO A 63 -10.83 5.62 3.30
CA PRO A 63 -10.76 5.17 4.69
C PRO A 63 -9.96 3.88 4.83
N GLY A 64 -9.07 3.82 5.81
CA GLY A 64 -8.22 2.66 6.07
C GLY A 64 -6.99 2.54 5.16
N ALA A 65 -6.82 3.41 4.17
CA ALA A 65 -5.60 3.45 3.36
C ALA A 65 -4.39 3.88 4.19
N GLY A 66 -3.25 3.22 4.02
CA GLY A 66 -2.05 3.49 4.81
C GLY A 66 -0.94 2.46 4.64
N VAL A 67 0.10 2.58 5.47
CA VAL A 67 1.28 1.70 5.47
C VAL A 67 0.98 0.41 6.22
N ILE A 68 1.27 -0.74 5.60
CA ILE A 68 1.27 -2.05 6.27
C ILE A 68 2.67 -2.33 6.81
N ALA A 69 3.67 -2.27 5.94
CA ALA A 69 5.03 -2.68 6.28
C ALA A 69 6.05 -1.76 5.62
N VAL A 70 7.15 -1.47 6.31
CA VAL A 70 8.26 -0.66 5.78
C VAL A 70 9.54 -0.91 6.59
N PRO A 71 10.67 -1.31 5.98
CA PRO A 71 11.92 -1.49 6.73
C PRO A 71 12.52 -0.19 7.28
N GLN A 72 12.29 0.93 6.59
CA GLN A 72 12.77 2.24 7.02
C GLN A 72 12.04 2.71 8.28
N LYS A 73 12.78 3.23 9.26
CA LYS A 73 12.21 3.80 10.49
C LYS A 73 11.56 5.16 10.23
N GLY A 74 10.60 5.53 11.07
CA GLY A 74 9.98 6.87 11.08
C GLY A 74 8.66 6.97 10.31
N PHE A 75 8.16 5.85 9.78
CA PHE A 75 6.83 5.75 9.18
C PHE A 75 5.85 5.10 10.16
N ALA A 76 4.55 5.34 9.96
CA ALA A 76 3.52 4.74 10.80
C ALA A 76 3.12 3.38 10.20
N ASP A 77 3.88 2.34 10.54
CA ASP A 77 3.72 0.98 10.02
C ASP A 77 3.08 0.01 11.03
N ARG A 78 2.89 -1.24 10.59
CA ARG A 78 2.39 -2.35 11.39
C ARG A 78 3.41 -3.49 11.45
N ASN A 79 4.71 -3.17 11.37
CA ASN A 79 5.77 -4.16 11.37
C ASN A 79 5.69 -5.04 12.62
N GLY A 80 5.81 -6.35 12.44
CA GLY A 80 5.77 -7.33 13.53
C GLY A 80 4.37 -7.71 14.02
N GLU A 81 3.31 -7.12 13.46
CA GLU A 81 1.94 -7.57 13.75
C GLU A 81 1.75 -9.01 13.31
N SER A 82 1.14 -9.84 14.17
CA SER A 82 0.86 -11.24 13.89
C SER A 82 -0.59 -11.59 14.23
N LEU A 83 -1.21 -12.34 13.32
CA LEU A 83 -2.53 -12.94 13.44
C LEU A 83 -2.44 -14.47 13.53
N GLY A 84 -1.24 -15.02 13.75
CA GLY A 84 -0.99 -16.46 13.82
C GLY A 84 -1.30 -17.19 12.51
N MET A 85 -0.94 -16.60 11.36
CA MET A 85 -1.13 -17.26 10.06
C MET A 85 -0.18 -18.47 9.92
N PRO A 86 -0.54 -19.49 9.12
CA PRO A 86 0.33 -20.64 8.86
C PRO A 86 1.72 -20.24 8.32
N THR A 87 2.74 -21.07 8.55
CA THR A 87 4.08 -20.84 8.01
C THR A 87 4.03 -20.68 6.49
N GLY A 88 4.78 -19.71 5.96
CA GLY A 88 4.85 -19.44 4.53
C GLY A 88 6.30 -19.24 4.08
N ALA A 89 6.53 -18.30 3.16
CA ALA A 89 7.82 -18.07 2.55
C ALA A 89 8.91 -17.68 3.57
N ALA A 90 10.16 -18.04 3.26
CA ALA A 90 11.31 -17.62 4.05
C ALA A 90 11.48 -16.10 4.02
N VAL A 91 11.70 -15.53 5.19
CA VAL A 91 12.00 -14.11 5.41
C VAL A 91 13.49 -13.89 5.18
N ALA A 92 13.85 -13.02 4.23
CA ALA A 92 15.24 -12.72 3.94
C ALA A 92 15.77 -11.61 4.86
N GLN A 93 17.09 -11.47 4.95
CA GLN A 93 17.69 -10.36 5.69
C GLN A 93 17.26 -9.02 5.07
N GLY A 94 16.72 -8.13 5.90
CA GLY A 94 16.20 -6.82 5.48
C GLY A 94 14.72 -6.82 5.08
N ASP A 95 14.06 -7.98 5.04
CA ASP A 95 12.61 -8.03 4.94
C ASP A 95 11.98 -7.67 6.30
N VAL A 96 10.87 -6.93 6.25
CA VAL A 96 9.92 -6.80 7.35
C VAL A 96 8.69 -7.66 7.09
N VAL A 97 8.06 -8.10 8.17
CA VAL A 97 6.85 -8.92 8.12
C VAL A 97 5.73 -8.24 8.89
N SER A 98 4.51 -8.28 8.36
CA SER A 98 3.29 -7.85 9.04
C SER A 98 2.11 -8.71 8.60
N GLU A 99 1.28 -9.14 9.53
CA GLU A 99 0.03 -9.85 9.27
C GLU A 99 -1.15 -8.93 9.63
N VAL A 100 -2.03 -8.68 8.67
CA VAL A 100 -3.16 -7.75 8.82
C VAL A 100 -4.46 -8.35 8.33
N LEU A 101 -5.58 -7.90 8.90
CA LEU A 101 -6.90 -8.21 8.37
C LEU A 101 -7.20 -7.34 7.14
N VAL A 102 -7.75 -7.96 6.10
CA VAL A 102 -8.16 -7.30 4.85
C VAL A 102 -9.63 -7.61 4.53
N PRO A 103 -10.35 -6.70 3.85
CA PRO A 103 -11.75 -6.95 3.51
C PRO A 103 -11.86 -8.09 2.50
N ALA A 104 -12.77 -9.03 2.74
CA ALA A 104 -13.08 -10.09 1.80
C ALA A 104 -14.17 -9.68 0.81
N GLY A 105 -14.14 -10.27 -0.39
CA GLY A 105 -15.15 -10.07 -1.43
C GLY A 105 -15.12 -8.69 -2.11
N LYS A 106 -14.14 -7.84 -1.78
CA LYS A 106 -13.93 -6.53 -2.40
C LYS A 106 -12.50 -6.42 -2.91
N PRO A 107 -12.24 -5.60 -3.94
CA PRO A 107 -10.88 -5.31 -4.36
C PRO A 107 -10.02 -4.79 -3.21
N PHE A 108 -8.78 -5.27 -3.17
CA PHE A 108 -7.78 -4.84 -2.21
C PHE A 108 -6.51 -4.47 -2.99
N THR A 109 -6.20 -3.18 -3.02
CA THR A 109 -5.05 -2.66 -3.76
C THR A 109 -3.83 -2.54 -2.86
N LEU A 110 -2.69 -2.98 -3.38
CA LEU A 110 -1.37 -2.89 -2.80
C LEU A 110 -0.48 -1.99 -3.65
N HIS A 111 0.37 -1.25 -2.96
CA HIS A 111 1.34 -0.34 -3.53
C HIS A 111 2.70 -0.58 -2.88
N PHE A 112 3.70 -0.90 -3.67
CA PHE A 112 5.06 -1.17 -3.24
C PHE A 112 6.05 -0.12 -3.73
N LEU A 113 6.94 0.32 -2.85
CA LEU A 113 8.07 1.20 -3.14
C LEU A 113 9.33 0.68 -2.45
N ASP A 114 10.35 0.34 -3.21
CA ASP A 114 11.63 -0.15 -2.66
C ASP A 114 12.53 0.95 -2.04
N GLY A 115 12.12 2.21 -2.12
CA GLY A 115 12.87 3.36 -1.62
C GLY A 115 14.01 3.82 -2.54
N GLY A 116 14.16 3.18 -3.70
CA GLY A 116 15.11 3.58 -4.72
C GLY A 116 16.55 3.16 -4.46
N ARG A 117 17.29 2.95 -5.54
CA ARG A 117 18.74 2.83 -5.51
C ARG A 117 19.36 3.85 -6.44
N THR A 118 20.31 4.61 -5.90
CA THR A 118 21.19 5.46 -6.70
C THR A 118 22.28 4.59 -7.29
N SER A 119 22.34 4.52 -8.62
CA SER A 119 23.48 3.96 -9.35
C SER A 119 24.01 5.03 -10.28
N TYR A 120 25.26 5.44 -10.07
CA TYR A 120 25.88 6.57 -10.77
C TYR A 120 24.99 7.83 -10.72
N ASN A 121 24.33 8.18 -11.84
CA ASN A 121 23.47 9.35 -12.02
C ASN A 121 21.97 9.02 -12.19
N SER A 122 21.56 7.77 -11.94
CA SER A 122 20.14 7.38 -12.00
C SER A 122 19.66 6.80 -10.67
N VAL A 123 18.44 7.18 -10.29
CA VAL A 123 17.70 6.50 -9.22
C VAL A 123 16.72 5.55 -9.87
N THR A 124 16.96 4.24 -9.72
CA THR A 124 15.98 3.23 -10.13
C THR A 124 15.14 2.87 -8.92
N ASN A 125 13.83 3.08 -9.02
CA ASN A 125 12.86 2.67 -8.01
C ASN A 125 12.02 1.52 -8.57
N CYS A 126 11.77 0.49 -7.76
CA CYS A 126 10.71 -0.48 -8.04
C CYS A 126 9.40 0.04 -7.45
N LEU A 127 8.50 0.38 -8.36
CA LEU A 127 7.11 0.71 -8.08
C LEU A 127 6.22 -0.44 -8.56
N GLY A 128 5.51 -1.07 -7.63
CA GLY A 128 4.52 -2.09 -7.94
C GLY A 128 3.13 -1.64 -7.48
N MET A 129 2.14 -1.67 -8.37
CA MET A 129 0.74 -1.39 -8.00
C MET A 129 -0.13 -2.50 -8.57
N PHE A 130 -0.83 -3.20 -7.68
CA PHE A 130 -1.68 -4.32 -8.07
C PHE A 130 -2.83 -4.49 -7.08
N TYR A 131 -3.89 -5.13 -7.53
CA TYR A 131 -5.02 -5.49 -6.69
C TYR A 131 -5.42 -6.94 -6.91
N PHE A 132 -6.13 -7.49 -5.93
CA PHE A 132 -6.81 -8.77 -6.02
C PHE A 132 -8.08 -8.72 -5.15
N VAL A 133 -8.90 -9.77 -5.19
CA VAL A 133 -10.12 -9.87 -4.37
C VAL A 133 -9.93 -10.99 -3.36
N PRO A 134 -9.70 -10.69 -2.06
CA PRO A 134 -9.53 -11.71 -1.04
C PRO A 134 -10.82 -12.51 -0.81
N GLN A 135 -10.69 -13.82 -0.62
CA GLN A 135 -11.80 -14.69 -0.23
C GLN A 135 -11.98 -14.69 1.29
N LYS A 136 -13.22 -14.83 1.75
CA LYS A 136 -13.56 -14.86 3.18
C LYS A 136 -12.80 -15.99 3.89
N GLY A 137 -12.15 -15.65 5.00
CA GLY A 137 -11.44 -16.61 5.85
C GLY A 137 -10.18 -17.21 5.24
N ALA A 138 -9.77 -16.76 4.05
CA ALA A 138 -8.54 -17.21 3.43
C ALA A 138 -7.32 -16.50 4.01
N ASP A 139 -6.18 -17.20 3.92
CA ASP A 139 -4.88 -16.69 4.31
C ASP A 139 -4.07 -16.42 3.05
N TYR A 140 -3.63 -15.18 2.88
CA TYR A 140 -2.81 -14.76 1.74
C TYR A 140 -1.42 -14.38 2.20
N GLU A 141 -0.42 -14.67 1.38
CA GLU A 141 0.95 -14.21 1.57
C GLU A 141 1.42 -13.48 0.33
N VAL A 142 1.99 -12.30 0.55
CA VAL A 142 2.60 -11.49 -0.49
C VAL A 142 4.06 -11.19 -0.14
N VAL A 143 4.95 -11.54 -1.07
CA VAL A 143 6.38 -11.25 -0.98
C VAL A 143 6.72 -10.18 -2.01
N MET A 144 7.22 -9.03 -1.56
CA MET A 144 7.56 -7.89 -2.40
C MET A 144 9.01 -7.47 -2.20
N ARG A 145 9.83 -7.60 -3.26
CA ARG A 145 11.26 -7.29 -3.20
C ARG A 145 11.68 -6.47 -4.42
N GLY A 146 12.41 -5.38 -4.21
CA GLY A 146 12.87 -4.48 -5.29
C GLY A 146 14.29 -4.68 -5.81
N TYR A 147 15.16 -5.41 -5.10
CA TYR A 147 16.62 -5.29 -5.26
C TYR A 147 17.24 -5.81 -6.57
N SER A 148 16.64 -6.78 -7.26
CA SER A 148 17.20 -7.39 -8.50
C SER A 148 16.15 -7.60 -9.60
N GLY A 149 14.94 -7.12 -9.38
CA GLY A 149 13.76 -7.29 -10.22
C GLY A 149 12.56 -6.89 -9.37
N CYS A 150 11.65 -6.11 -9.93
CA CYS A 150 10.46 -5.66 -9.21
C CYS A 150 9.51 -6.84 -9.03
N GLY A 151 9.76 -7.63 -7.98
CA GLY A 151 9.15 -8.95 -7.79
C GLY A 151 7.99 -8.88 -6.82
N VAL A 152 6.81 -9.27 -7.30
CA VAL A 152 5.61 -9.49 -6.49
C VAL A 152 5.24 -10.96 -6.61
N LYS A 153 5.23 -11.69 -5.50
CA LYS A 153 4.68 -13.04 -5.43
C LYS A 153 3.50 -13.04 -4.46
N LEU A 154 2.29 -13.25 -4.97
CA LEU A 154 1.08 -13.39 -4.17
C LEU A 154 0.58 -14.83 -4.24
N GLN A 155 0.30 -15.43 -3.09
CA GLN A 155 -0.20 -16.80 -2.98
C GLN A 155 -1.23 -16.95 -1.87
N GLN A 156 -2.10 -17.95 -1.98
CA GLN A 156 -3.01 -18.36 -0.92
C GLN A 156 -2.37 -19.50 -0.13
N LEU A 157 -2.18 -19.28 1.18
CA LEU A 157 -1.62 -20.27 2.08
C LEU A 157 -2.61 -21.43 2.29
N GLY A 158 -2.08 -22.64 2.47
CA GLY A 158 -2.85 -23.87 2.65
C GLY A 158 -3.36 -24.50 1.35
N LEU A 159 -3.36 -23.76 0.24
CA LEU A 159 -3.60 -24.30 -1.10
C LEU A 159 -2.35 -24.29 -1.99
N ASP A 160 -1.29 -23.57 -1.57
CA ASP A 160 -0.06 -23.33 -2.33
C ASP A 160 -0.29 -22.88 -3.78
N GLN A 161 -1.39 -22.16 -4.01
CA GLN A 161 -1.78 -21.66 -5.33
C GLN A 161 -1.38 -20.20 -5.50
N PRO A 162 -0.71 -19.84 -6.62
CA PRO A 162 -0.53 -18.45 -7.00
C PRO A 162 -1.89 -17.76 -7.14
N VAL A 163 -2.01 -16.57 -6.58
CA VAL A 163 -3.21 -15.74 -6.77
C VAL A 163 -2.92 -14.77 -7.89
N GLN A 164 -3.82 -14.71 -8.87
CA GLN A 164 -3.72 -13.73 -9.93
C GLN A 164 -3.93 -12.32 -9.37
N ALA A 165 -2.88 -11.51 -9.45
CA ALA A 165 -2.94 -10.09 -9.15
C ALA A 165 -3.08 -9.30 -10.47
N THR A 166 -3.96 -8.31 -10.48
CA THR A 166 -4.17 -7.43 -11.62
C THR A 166 -3.43 -6.11 -11.39
N LYS A 167 -2.80 -5.57 -12.44
CA LYS A 167 -2.14 -4.26 -12.36
C LYS A 167 -3.16 -3.19 -11.95
N ALA A 168 -2.79 -2.39 -10.95
CA ALA A 168 -3.58 -1.25 -10.50
C ALA A 168 -3.02 0.05 -11.08
N GLU A 169 -3.87 1.06 -11.19
CA GLU A 169 -3.51 2.44 -11.52
C GLU A 169 -3.93 3.35 -10.37
N TYR A 170 -3.55 4.62 -10.43
CA TYR A 170 -4.12 5.62 -9.53
C TYR A 170 -5.57 5.91 -9.90
N CYS A 171 -6.46 6.02 -8.91
CA CYS A 171 -7.86 6.35 -9.17
C CYS A 171 -8.03 7.77 -9.74
N SER A 172 -7.04 8.64 -9.54
CA SER A 172 -7.00 10.00 -10.07
C SER A 172 -5.58 10.54 -10.11
N ALA A 173 -5.33 11.57 -10.92
CA ALA A 173 -4.02 12.21 -11.00
C ALA A 173 -3.53 12.74 -9.64
N ILE A 174 -4.45 13.23 -8.79
CA ILE A 174 -4.12 13.74 -7.45
C ILE A 174 -3.68 12.66 -6.46
N ALA A 175 -3.89 11.37 -6.77
CA ALA A 175 -3.43 10.26 -5.92
C ALA A 175 -1.98 9.85 -6.22
N ASN A 176 -1.38 10.35 -7.30
CA ASN A 176 0.01 10.09 -7.72
C ASN A 176 1.02 11.09 -7.11
N PHE A 177 0.55 12.14 -6.45
CA PHE A 177 1.38 13.13 -5.74
C PHE A 177 1.31 12.84 -4.26
#